data_AF-A0A229SCU3-F1
#
_entry.id   AF-A0A229SCU3-F1
#
_cell.length_a   1.000
_cell.length_b   1.000
_cell.length_c   1.000
_cell.angle_alpha   90.00
_cell.angle_beta   90.00
_cell.angle_gamma   90.00
#
_symmetry.space_group_name_H-M   'P 1'
#
loop_
_entity.id
_entity.type
_entity.pdbx_description
1 polymer ?
#
loop_
_entity_poly.entity_id
_entity_poly.type
_entity_poly.pdbx_seq_one_letter_code
_entity_poly.pdbx_strand_id
1 'polypeptide(L)'
;MKVLVLDSSPRREGNSWALAQALGKGAEEAGHTVGFVRLSDFVESPLGDCRECRLSDRSCGIADDYERLLFDHVLPADAIVYATPLHWYGMTGRLKSFFDRLFCYTSGSSPHTGEVVPGLMNKRAAVLISCEESYRGATLGLEAQFQELTRYLRQDLAGIVVGVGNSRGEVERDPARPLEAAADLGRRLGDAHVTDYRLDTDRPNRVWGPPVEV
;
A
#
# COMPACT_ATOMS: atom_id res chain seq x y z
N MET A 1 -14.72 -5.85 4.38
CA MET A 1 -14.09 -4.81 3.54
C MET A 1 -13.68 -5.40 2.21
N LYS A 2 -13.63 -4.59 1.15
CA LYS A 2 -12.94 -4.90 -0.10
C LYS A 2 -11.48 -4.47 0.01
N VAL A 3 -10.58 -5.44 0.08
CA VAL A 3 -9.14 -5.25 0.21
C VAL A 3 -8.49 -5.36 -1.16
N LEU A 4 -7.74 -4.34 -1.56
CA LEU A 4 -6.90 -4.38 -2.75
C LEU A 4 -5.44 -4.55 -2.35
N VAL A 5 -4.79 -5.58 -2.84
CA VAL A 5 -3.35 -5.80 -2.68
C VAL A 5 -2.64 -5.38 -3.96
N LEU A 6 -1.80 -4.34 -3.86
CA LEU A 6 -0.97 -3.82 -4.94
C LEU A 6 0.44 -4.38 -4.80
N ASP A 7 0.81 -5.30 -5.69
CA ASP A 7 2.18 -5.80 -5.82
C ASP A 7 2.97 -4.92 -6.80
N SER A 8 4.03 -4.29 -6.30
CA SER A 8 4.93 -3.46 -7.10
C SER A 8 6.19 -4.21 -7.54
N SER A 9 6.35 -5.47 -7.17
CA SER A 9 7.51 -6.27 -7.54
C SER A 9 7.66 -6.41 -9.06
N PRO A 10 8.87 -6.28 -9.62
CA PRO A 10 9.12 -6.73 -10.98
C PRO A 10 9.13 -8.27 -11.09
N ARG A 11 9.32 -8.98 -9.98
CA ARG A 11 9.31 -10.45 -9.91
C ARG A 11 7.89 -10.90 -9.53
N ARG A 12 7.17 -11.51 -10.48
CA ARG A 12 5.77 -12.01 -10.29
C ARG A 12 5.58 -13.04 -9.17
N GLU A 13 6.66 -13.71 -8.79
CA GLU A 13 6.72 -14.73 -7.72
C GLU A 13 7.92 -14.40 -6.83
N GLY A 14 7.92 -13.16 -6.32
CA GLY A 14 8.96 -12.65 -5.42
C GLY A 14 8.57 -12.77 -3.95
N ASN A 15 9.46 -12.33 -3.06
CA ASN A 15 9.23 -12.38 -1.61
C ASN A 15 8.10 -11.44 -1.16
N SER A 16 7.98 -10.24 -1.74
CA SER A 16 6.84 -9.35 -1.48
C SER A 16 5.50 -9.97 -1.93
N TRP A 17 5.50 -10.75 -3.01
CA TRP A 17 4.31 -11.49 -3.46
C TRP A 17 3.93 -12.61 -2.49
N ALA A 18 4.92 -13.32 -1.91
CA ALA A 18 4.64 -14.31 -0.87
C ALA A 18 4.00 -13.66 0.38
N LEU A 19 4.52 -12.51 0.82
CA LEU A 19 3.91 -11.72 1.90
C LEU A 19 2.48 -11.28 1.54
N ALA A 20 2.27 -10.81 0.31
CA ALA A 20 0.97 -10.38 -0.20
C ALA A 20 -0.07 -11.50 -0.11
N GLN A 21 0.28 -12.71 -0.56
CA GLN A 21 -0.60 -13.87 -0.48
C GLN A 21 -0.91 -14.26 0.96
N ALA A 22 0.08 -14.22 1.86
CA ALA A 22 -0.13 -14.52 3.27
C ALA A 22 -1.09 -13.53 3.94
N LEU A 23 -0.92 -12.23 3.70
CA LEU A 23 -1.84 -11.21 4.19
C LEU A 23 -3.25 -11.38 3.62
N GLY A 24 -3.36 -11.61 2.30
CA GLY A 24 -4.65 -11.85 1.66
C GLY A 24 -5.39 -13.03 2.27
N LYS A 25 -4.71 -14.15 2.50
CA LYS A 25 -5.28 -15.31 3.19
C LYS A 25 -5.82 -14.94 4.58
N GLY A 26 -5.04 -14.19 5.36
CA GLY A 26 -5.49 -13.73 6.68
C GLY A 26 -6.73 -12.81 6.61
N ALA A 27 -6.78 -11.92 5.62
CA ALA A 27 -7.93 -11.05 5.42
C ALA A 27 -9.19 -11.84 4.98
N GLU A 28 -9.03 -12.84 4.12
CA GLU A 28 -10.12 -13.76 3.73
C GLU A 28 -10.63 -14.58 4.93
N GLU A 29 -9.72 -15.07 5.80
CA GLU A 29 -10.08 -15.74 7.06
C GLU A 29 -10.92 -14.84 7.99
N ALA A 30 -10.70 -13.53 7.96
CA ALA A 30 -11.50 -12.53 8.69
C ALA A 30 -12.77 -12.09 7.94
N GLY A 31 -13.14 -12.75 6.85
CA GLY A 31 -14.36 -12.49 6.09
C GLY A 31 -14.28 -11.26 5.17
N HIS A 32 -13.09 -10.79 4.82
CA HIS A 32 -12.90 -9.73 3.81
C HIS A 32 -12.83 -10.32 2.40
N THR A 33 -13.14 -9.51 1.39
CA THR A 33 -12.90 -9.87 -0.01
C THR A 33 -11.57 -9.29 -0.46
N VAL A 34 -10.72 -10.10 -1.09
CA VAL A 34 -9.36 -9.69 -1.47
C VAL A 34 -9.19 -9.75 -2.98
N GLY A 35 -8.71 -8.65 -3.57
CA GLY A 35 -8.28 -8.58 -4.95
C GLY A 35 -6.78 -8.32 -5.03
N PHE A 36 -6.09 -9.01 -5.94
CA PHE A 36 -4.66 -8.81 -6.18
C PHE A 36 -4.45 -8.12 -7.53
N VAL A 37 -3.62 -7.09 -7.54
CA VAL A 37 -3.22 -6.37 -8.73
C VAL A 37 -1.72 -6.21 -8.75
N ARG A 38 -1.11 -6.50 -9.91
CA ARG A 38 0.31 -6.25 -10.14
C ARG A 38 0.44 -4.91 -10.84
N LEU A 39 1.16 -3.96 -10.25
CA LEU A 39 1.38 -2.67 -10.87
C LEU A 39 2.10 -2.78 -12.21
N SER A 40 2.88 -3.85 -12.44
CA SER A 40 3.54 -4.10 -13.73
C SER A 40 2.59 -4.17 -14.91
N ASP A 41 1.32 -4.46 -14.66
CA ASP A 41 0.31 -4.66 -15.69
C ASP A 41 -0.47 -3.36 -15.98
N PHE A 42 -0.22 -2.28 -15.22
CA PHE A 42 -0.99 -1.03 -15.29
C PHE A 42 -0.13 0.25 -15.31
N VAL A 43 1.06 0.21 -14.71
CA VAL A 43 1.92 1.39 -14.52
C VAL A 43 3.24 1.16 -15.25
N GLU A 44 3.30 1.64 -16.48
CA GLU A 44 4.48 1.51 -17.33
C GLU A 44 5.34 2.76 -17.29
N SER A 45 4.70 3.93 -17.27
CA SER A 45 5.36 5.22 -17.40
C SER A 45 5.38 6.00 -16.08
N PRO A 46 6.48 6.74 -15.78
CA PRO A 46 6.52 7.67 -14.66
C PRO A 46 5.66 8.91 -14.95
N LEU A 47 5.49 9.76 -13.93
CA LEU A 47 4.90 11.08 -14.12
C LEU A 47 5.77 11.92 -15.08
N GLY A 48 5.19 12.38 -16.18
CA GLY A 48 5.80 13.35 -17.09
C GLY A 48 5.45 14.80 -16.72
N ASP A 49 5.92 15.75 -17.53
CA ASP A 49 5.50 17.14 -17.39
C ASP A 49 4.03 17.31 -17.80
N CYS A 50 3.15 17.44 -16.81
CA CYS A 50 1.72 17.63 -17.03
C CYS A 50 1.37 18.90 -17.83
N ARG A 51 2.29 19.85 -17.99
CA ARG A 51 2.07 21.03 -18.84
C ARG A 51 2.22 20.71 -20.33
N GLU A 52 2.95 19.64 -20.63
CA GLU A 52 3.23 19.20 -22.00
C GLU A 52 2.33 18.02 -22.40
N CYS A 53 2.13 17.04 -21.52
CA CYS A 53 1.43 15.80 -21.88
C CYS A 53 -0.08 15.80 -21.59
N ARG A 54 -0.61 16.79 -20.87
CA ARG A 54 -2.04 16.83 -20.54
C ARG A 54 -2.88 17.12 -21.78
N LEU A 55 -3.95 16.34 -21.97
CA LEU A 55 -4.82 16.47 -23.13
C LEU A 55 -5.68 17.73 -23.03
N SER A 56 -6.31 18.12 -24.15
CA SER A 56 -7.13 19.33 -24.23
C SER A 56 -8.38 19.30 -23.34
N ASP A 57 -8.91 18.11 -23.05
CA ASP A 57 -10.01 17.89 -22.09
C ASP A 57 -9.54 17.86 -20.62
N ARG A 58 -8.23 18.07 -20.40
CA ARG A 58 -7.51 18.06 -19.13
C ARG A 58 -7.28 16.66 -18.52
N SER A 59 -7.56 15.59 -19.25
CA SER A 59 -7.24 14.21 -18.85
C SER A 59 -5.74 13.89 -18.98
N CYS A 60 -5.31 12.78 -18.39
CA CYS A 60 -3.92 12.32 -18.44
C CYS A 60 -3.58 11.79 -19.84
N GLY A 61 -2.55 12.35 -20.51
CA GLY A 61 -2.12 11.88 -21.83
C GLY A 61 -1.08 10.75 -21.81
N ILE A 62 -0.77 10.19 -20.64
CA ILE A 62 0.12 9.02 -20.54
C ILE A 62 -0.70 7.78 -20.90
N ALA A 63 -0.35 7.16 -22.04
CA ALA A 63 -1.07 6.00 -22.58
C ALA A 63 -0.61 4.69 -21.95
N ASP A 64 -1.15 4.38 -20.77
CA ASP A 64 -1.11 3.05 -20.14
C ASP A 64 -2.39 2.81 -19.32
N ASP A 65 -2.50 1.65 -18.68
CA ASP A 65 -3.71 1.23 -17.95
C ASP A 65 -3.84 1.86 -16.54
N TYR A 66 -3.09 2.92 -16.22
CA TYR A 66 -3.14 3.53 -14.88
C TYR A 66 -4.52 4.09 -14.52
N GLU A 67 -5.21 4.68 -15.48
CA GLU A 67 -6.57 5.19 -15.25
C GLU A 67 -7.50 4.05 -14.83
N ARG A 68 -7.46 2.95 -15.59
CA ARG A 68 -8.21 1.74 -15.29
C ARG A 68 -7.87 1.16 -13.92
N LEU A 69 -6.58 1.11 -13.55
CA LEU A 69 -6.14 0.73 -12.22
C LEU A 69 -6.84 1.58 -11.14
N LEU A 70 -6.85 2.90 -11.34
CA LEU A 70 -7.41 3.83 -10.37
C LEU A 70 -8.91 3.60 -10.19
N PHE A 71 -9.68 3.66 -11.28
CA PHE A 71 -11.15 3.63 -11.23
C PHE A 71 -11.73 2.23 -10.94
N ASP A 72 -11.16 1.17 -11.51
CA ASP A 72 -11.74 -0.17 -11.38
C ASP A 72 -11.33 -0.85 -10.06
N HIS A 73 -10.16 -0.51 -9.53
CA HIS A 73 -9.55 -1.23 -8.42
C HIS A 73 -9.31 -0.37 -7.19
N VAL A 74 -8.60 0.76 -7.32
CA VAL A 74 -8.13 1.56 -6.17
C VAL A 74 -9.27 2.33 -5.51
N LEU A 75 -10.05 3.11 -6.26
CA LEU A 75 -11.13 3.92 -5.69
C LEU A 75 -12.21 3.05 -5.01
N PRO A 76 -12.66 1.92 -5.58
CA PRO A 76 -13.67 1.06 -4.97
C PRO A 76 -13.21 0.27 -3.75
N ALA A 77 -11.90 0.22 -3.43
CA ALA A 77 -11.39 -0.55 -2.29
C ALA A 77 -11.61 0.18 -0.96
N ASP A 78 -11.92 -0.55 0.11
CA ASP A 78 -11.98 0.02 1.47
C ASP A 78 -10.58 0.07 2.11
N ALA A 79 -9.72 -0.89 1.73
CA ALA A 79 -8.36 -1.02 2.22
C ALA A 79 -7.38 -1.28 1.07
N ILE A 80 -6.18 -0.70 1.15
CA ILE A 80 -5.10 -0.90 0.18
C ILE A 80 -3.86 -1.44 0.89
N VAL A 81 -3.32 -2.55 0.37
CA VAL A 81 -2.10 -3.17 0.86
C VAL A 81 -1.01 -2.98 -0.18
N TYR A 82 0.09 -2.35 0.20
CA TYR A 82 1.21 -2.11 -0.70
C TYR A 82 2.31 -3.15 -0.45
N ALA A 83 2.46 -4.10 -1.38
CA ALA A 83 3.53 -5.08 -1.36
C ALA A 83 4.68 -4.64 -2.26
N THR A 84 5.83 -4.32 -1.67
CA THR A 84 6.98 -3.76 -2.40
C THR A 84 8.29 -4.40 -1.94
N PRO A 85 9.21 -4.76 -2.86
CA PRO A 85 10.59 -4.93 -2.47
C PRO A 85 11.22 -3.59 -2.10
N LEU A 86 12.22 -3.62 -1.21
CA LEU A 86 13.06 -2.49 -0.87
C LEU A 86 14.11 -2.30 -1.98
N HIS A 87 14.01 -1.22 -2.74
CA HIS A 87 14.96 -0.88 -3.79
C HIS A 87 15.67 0.42 -3.40
N TRP A 88 17.00 0.39 -3.25
CA TRP A 88 17.79 1.57 -2.85
C TRP A 88 17.20 2.31 -1.64
N TYR A 89 16.89 1.56 -0.58
CA TYR A 89 16.35 2.06 0.70
C TYR A 89 15.01 2.82 0.56
N GLY A 90 14.25 2.53 -0.48
CA GLY A 90 12.92 3.07 -0.72
C GLY A 90 11.98 2.08 -1.43
N MET A 91 10.81 2.59 -1.83
CA MET A 91 9.86 1.82 -2.64
C MET A 91 10.41 1.56 -4.05
N THR A 92 9.82 0.62 -4.77
CA THR A 92 10.13 0.46 -6.19
C THR A 92 9.81 1.74 -6.98
N GLY A 93 10.55 1.99 -8.06
CA GLY A 93 10.25 3.09 -8.99
C GLY A 93 8.84 3.02 -9.58
N ARG A 94 8.28 1.82 -9.72
CA ARG A 94 6.90 1.62 -10.18
C ARG A 94 5.88 2.04 -9.13
N LEU A 95 6.08 1.67 -7.87
CA LEU A 95 5.22 2.14 -6.78
C LEU A 95 5.32 3.66 -6.59
N LYS A 96 6.53 4.22 -6.74
CA LYS A 96 6.72 5.67 -6.74
C LYS A 96 5.98 6.34 -7.90
N SER A 97 6.05 5.76 -9.11
CA SER A 97 5.28 6.23 -10.26
C SER A 97 3.78 6.14 -10.01
N PHE A 98 3.32 5.10 -9.31
CA PHE A 98 1.92 4.99 -8.92
C PHE A 98 1.47 6.18 -8.06
N PHE A 99 2.25 6.52 -7.02
CA PHE A 99 1.93 7.65 -6.15
C PHE A 99 2.09 9.00 -6.86
N ASP A 100 3.17 9.20 -7.61
CA ASP A 100 3.44 10.47 -8.31
C ASP A 100 2.34 10.79 -9.32
N ARG A 101 1.86 9.77 -10.04
CA ARG A 101 0.78 9.94 -11.03
C ARG A 101 -0.57 10.27 -10.43
N LEU A 102 -0.78 10.08 -9.12
CA LEU A 102 -2.00 10.59 -8.47
C LEU A 102 -2.15 12.09 -8.68
N PHE A 103 -1.04 12.85 -8.82
CA PHE A 103 -1.08 14.28 -9.14
C PHE A 103 -1.89 14.59 -10.41
N CYS A 104 -1.83 13.73 -11.42
CA CYS A 104 -2.61 13.89 -12.65
C CYS A 104 -4.12 13.93 -12.37
N TYR A 105 -4.57 13.19 -11.35
CA TYR A 105 -5.97 12.97 -11.06
C TYR A 105 -6.48 13.79 -9.86
N THR A 106 -5.61 14.17 -8.93
CA THR A 106 -5.95 14.96 -7.74
C THR A 106 -5.81 16.46 -7.95
N SER A 107 -5.02 16.91 -8.93
CA SER A 107 -4.89 18.34 -9.26
C SER A 107 -6.26 18.98 -9.54
N GLY A 108 -6.47 20.23 -9.11
CA GLY A 108 -7.75 20.93 -9.30
C GLY A 108 -8.15 21.16 -10.76
N SER A 109 -7.22 20.99 -11.71
CA SER A 109 -7.49 21.04 -13.14
C SER A 109 -7.88 19.68 -13.74
N SER A 110 -7.78 18.59 -12.99
CA SER A 110 -8.25 17.26 -13.41
C SER A 110 -9.78 17.21 -13.50
N PRO A 111 -10.36 16.63 -14.56
CA PRO A 111 -11.81 16.42 -14.63
C PRO A 111 -12.33 15.44 -13.57
N HIS A 112 -11.45 14.58 -13.03
CA HIS A 112 -11.83 13.52 -12.09
C HIS A 112 -11.54 13.85 -10.62
N THR A 113 -11.01 15.04 -10.31
CA THR A 113 -10.58 15.39 -8.94
C THR A 113 -11.69 15.22 -7.90
N GLY A 114 -12.94 15.54 -8.27
CA GLY A 114 -14.12 15.45 -7.38
C GLY A 114 -14.49 14.01 -6.99
N GLU A 115 -14.08 13.01 -7.78
CA GLU A 115 -14.29 11.60 -7.49
C GLU A 115 -13.05 10.97 -6.87
N VAL A 116 -11.88 11.25 -7.43
CA VAL A 116 -10.61 10.64 -7.06
C VAL A 116 -10.16 11.06 -5.66
N VAL A 117 -10.25 12.34 -5.30
CA VAL A 117 -9.81 12.79 -3.98
C VAL A 117 -10.63 12.13 -2.86
N PRO A 118 -11.98 12.20 -2.84
CA PRO A 118 -12.77 11.49 -1.85
C PRO A 118 -12.54 9.98 -1.89
N GLY A 119 -12.41 9.42 -3.09
CA GLY A 119 -12.17 8.01 -3.31
C GLY A 119 -10.79 7.51 -2.89
N LEU A 120 -9.80 8.37 -2.60
CA LEU A 120 -8.48 7.99 -2.07
C LEU A 120 -8.37 8.16 -0.55
N MET A 121 -9.14 9.09 0.03
CA MET A 121 -9.03 9.42 1.45
C MET A 121 -9.67 8.39 2.37
N ASN A 122 -9.27 8.40 3.64
CA ASN A 122 -9.92 7.65 4.74
C ASN A 122 -9.99 6.13 4.55
N LYS A 123 -9.18 5.57 3.63
CA LYS A 123 -9.03 4.11 3.47
C LYS A 123 -8.15 3.53 4.57
N ARG A 124 -8.25 2.23 4.77
CA ARG A 124 -7.23 1.47 5.49
C ARG A 124 -6.01 1.20 4.61
N ALA A 125 -4.83 1.18 5.22
CA ALA A 125 -3.58 0.92 4.53
C ALA A 125 -2.71 -0.09 5.29
N ALA A 126 -2.00 -0.96 4.57
CA ALA A 126 -0.95 -1.80 5.13
C ALA A 126 0.24 -1.88 4.17
N VAL A 127 1.43 -2.16 4.70
CA VAL A 127 2.65 -2.22 3.89
C VAL A 127 3.39 -3.53 4.13
N LEU A 128 3.78 -4.19 3.05
CA LEU A 128 4.57 -5.42 3.07
C LEU A 128 5.88 -5.15 2.34
N ILE A 129 6.99 -5.20 3.08
CA ILE A 129 8.33 -4.90 2.56
C ILE A 129 9.12 -6.19 2.49
N SER A 130 9.69 -6.52 1.32
CA SER A 130 10.72 -7.56 1.23
C SER A 130 12.09 -6.93 1.00
N CYS A 131 13.10 -7.29 1.78
CA CYS A 131 14.47 -6.78 1.65
C CYS A 131 15.51 -7.91 1.82
N GLU A 132 16.73 -7.70 1.35
CA GLU A 132 17.83 -8.65 1.58
C GLU A 132 18.47 -8.45 2.96
N GLU A 133 18.41 -7.24 3.49
CA GLU A 133 19.14 -6.86 4.71
C GLU A 133 18.26 -7.03 5.95
N SER A 134 18.84 -7.62 7.01
CA SER A 134 18.19 -7.72 8.33
C SER A 134 18.44 -6.50 9.23
N TYR A 135 19.26 -5.55 8.77
CA TYR A 135 19.48 -4.29 9.46
C TYR A 135 18.19 -3.47 9.44
N ARG A 136 17.59 -3.25 10.61
CA ARG A 136 16.31 -2.53 10.73
C ARG A 136 16.33 -1.13 10.12
N GLY A 137 17.49 -0.47 10.10
CA GLY A 137 17.63 0.86 9.50
C GLY A 137 17.40 0.89 7.99
N ALA A 138 17.52 -0.25 7.30
CA ALA A 138 17.34 -0.32 5.85
C ALA A 138 15.93 0.06 5.39
N THR A 139 14.90 -0.22 6.21
CA THR A 139 13.49 0.00 5.86
C THR A 139 12.93 1.30 6.42
N LEU A 140 13.57 1.93 7.41
CA LEU A 140 13.04 3.10 8.11
C LEU A 140 12.68 4.26 7.18
N GLY A 141 13.48 4.49 6.14
CA GLY A 141 13.18 5.53 5.14
C GLY A 141 11.87 5.29 4.39
N LEU A 142 11.60 4.03 4.03
CA LEU A 142 10.36 3.62 3.38
C LEU A 142 9.17 3.64 4.34
N GLU A 143 9.37 3.20 5.58
CA GLU A 143 8.33 3.25 6.61
C GLU A 143 7.88 4.69 6.88
N ALA A 144 8.84 5.62 7.02
CA ALA A 144 8.56 7.04 7.18
C ALA A 144 7.79 7.62 5.97
N GLN A 145 8.13 7.22 4.75
CA GLN A 145 7.37 7.64 3.55
C GLN A 145 5.91 7.20 3.63
N PHE A 146 5.63 5.96 4.06
CA PHE A 146 4.25 5.48 4.19
C PHE A 146 3.49 6.13 5.35
N GLN A 147 4.15 6.45 6.46
CA GLN A 147 3.55 7.25 7.52
C GLN A 147 3.12 8.62 6.98
N GLU A 148 3.98 9.30 6.24
CA GLU A 148 3.64 10.60 5.64
C GLU A 148 2.53 10.51 4.58
N LEU A 149 2.56 9.48 3.72
CA LEU A 149 1.53 9.25 2.71
C LEU A 149 0.15 8.99 3.33
N THR A 150 0.09 8.12 4.33
CA THR A 150 -1.16 7.79 5.02
C THR A 150 -1.69 8.98 5.82
N ARG A 151 -0.80 9.75 6.49
CA ARG A 151 -1.14 11.00 7.17
C ARG A 151 -1.71 12.05 6.20
N TYR A 152 -1.11 12.21 5.01
CA TYR A 152 -1.56 13.14 3.98
C TYR A 152 -2.96 12.77 3.45
N LEU A 153 -3.20 11.48 3.20
CA LEU A 153 -4.47 10.95 2.67
C LEU A 153 -5.53 10.69 3.76
N ARG A 154 -5.21 10.93 5.04
CA ARG A 154 -6.03 10.55 6.20
C ARG A 154 -6.38 9.06 6.22
N GLN A 155 -5.50 8.22 5.69
CA GLN A 155 -5.65 6.78 5.71
C GLN A 155 -5.23 6.23 7.07
N ASP A 156 -5.89 5.17 7.51
CA ASP A 156 -5.56 4.45 8.74
C ASP A 156 -4.52 3.37 8.44
N LEU A 157 -3.27 3.59 8.87
CA LEU A 157 -2.17 2.63 8.69
C LEU A 157 -2.33 1.50 9.70
N ALA A 158 -2.74 0.32 9.24
CA ALA A 158 -2.94 -0.87 10.07
C ALA A 158 -1.63 -1.50 10.55
N GLY A 159 -0.57 -1.42 9.73
CA GLY A 159 0.73 -1.97 10.09
C GLY A 159 1.69 -2.13 8.92
N ILE A 160 2.92 -2.46 9.27
CA ILE A 160 4.01 -2.75 8.34
C ILE A 160 4.62 -4.10 8.71
N VAL A 161 4.79 -4.98 7.72
CA VAL A 161 5.52 -6.25 7.87
C VAL A 161 6.73 -6.22 6.97
N VAL A 162 7.88 -6.59 7.54
CA VAL A 162 9.15 -6.71 6.82
C VAL A 162 9.54 -8.17 6.78
N GLY A 163 9.87 -8.68 5.59
CA GLY A 163 10.44 -10.01 5.40
C GLY A 163 11.81 -9.95 4.76
N VAL A 164 12.76 -10.71 5.31
CA VAL A 164 14.13 -10.77 4.83
C VAL A 164 14.30 -11.96 3.87
N GLY A 165 14.79 -11.70 2.67
CA GLY A 165 15.11 -12.71 1.67
C GLY A 165 15.51 -12.10 0.33
N ASN A 166 16.55 -12.64 -0.28
CA ASN A 166 17.05 -12.25 -1.60
C ASN A 166 16.52 -13.17 -2.70
N SER A 167 16.73 -14.48 -2.54
CA SER A 167 16.25 -15.49 -3.47
C SER A 167 14.73 -15.64 -3.38
N ARG A 168 14.10 -16.09 -4.47
CA ARG A 168 12.64 -16.32 -4.49
C ARG A 168 12.25 -17.37 -3.44
N GLY A 169 11.22 -17.06 -2.65
CA GLY A 169 10.73 -17.91 -1.57
C GLY A 169 11.61 -17.91 -0.32
N GLU A 170 12.74 -17.22 -0.32
CA GLU A 170 13.64 -17.22 0.84
C GLU A 170 13.00 -16.63 2.10
N VAL A 171 12.02 -15.75 1.94
CA VAL A 171 11.24 -15.16 3.03
C VAL A 171 10.48 -16.21 3.87
N GLU A 172 10.26 -17.42 3.34
CA GLU A 172 9.70 -18.56 4.09
C GLU A 172 10.67 -19.09 5.16
N ARG A 173 11.97 -18.86 4.98
CA ARG A 173 13.04 -19.29 5.88
C ARG A 173 13.49 -18.19 6.84
N ASP A 174 12.90 -16.99 6.74
CA ASP A 174 13.19 -15.89 7.64
C ASP A 174 12.76 -16.26 9.08
N PRO A 175 13.69 -16.26 10.06
CA PRO A 175 13.38 -16.62 11.45
C PRO A 175 12.39 -15.66 12.12
N ALA A 176 12.19 -14.45 11.59
CA ALA A 176 11.17 -13.52 12.06
C ALA A 176 9.73 -13.91 11.67
N ARG A 177 9.56 -14.98 10.89
CA ARG A 177 8.27 -15.53 10.44
C ARG A 177 7.35 -14.46 9.81
N PRO A 178 7.85 -13.70 8.82
CA PRO A 178 7.11 -12.57 8.26
C PRO A 178 5.82 -12.99 7.53
N LEU A 179 5.72 -14.24 7.05
CA LEU A 179 4.47 -14.76 6.47
C LEU A 179 3.36 -14.94 7.51
N GLU A 180 3.70 -15.41 8.72
CA GLU A 180 2.74 -15.51 9.82
C GLU A 180 2.30 -14.11 10.27
N ALA A 181 3.25 -13.16 10.37
CA ALA A 181 2.96 -11.77 10.69
C ALA A 181 2.09 -11.08 9.63
N ALA A 182 2.33 -11.34 8.34
CA ALA A 182 1.52 -10.83 7.25
C ALA A 182 0.08 -11.37 7.31
N ALA A 183 -0.09 -12.68 7.53
CA ALA A 183 -1.40 -13.30 7.70
C ALA A 183 -2.14 -12.75 8.94
N ASP A 184 -1.42 -12.54 10.04
CA ASP A 184 -2.00 -11.94 11.24
C ASP A 184 -2.44 -10.48 11.03
N LEU A 185 -1.63 -9.69 10.34
CA LEU A 185 -2.01 -8.34 9.95
C LEU A 185 -3.24 -8.35 9.02
N GLY A 186 -3.34 -9.34 8.13
CA GLY A 186 -4.53 -9.56 7.30
C GLY A 186 -5.78 -9.81 8.12
N ARG A 187 -5.73 -10.71 9.10
CA ARG A 187 -6.85 -11.02 9.99
C ARG A 187 -7.30 -9.81 10.81
N ARG A 188 -6.34 -9.03 11.30
CA ARG A 188 -6.59 -7.84 12.12
C ARG A 188 -6.73 -6.56 11.30
N LEU A 189 -6.77 -6.64 9.96
CA LEU A 189 -6.69 -5.47 9.09
C LEU A 189 -7.77 -4.44 9.43
N GLY A 190 -8.97 -4.89 9.82
CA GLY A 190 -10.12 -4.05 10.19
C GLY A 190 -10.05 -3.35 11.55
N ASP A 191 -9.14 -3.76 12.44
CA ASP A 191 -9.06 -3.23 13.82
C ASP A 191 -7.66 -2.72 14.20
N ALA A 192 -6.63 -3.24 13.53
CA ALA A 192 -5.25 -2.81 13.73
C ALA A 192 -5.07 -1.37 13.23
N HIS A 193 -4.32 -0.58 13.99
CA HIS A 193 -3.92 0.78 13.64
C HIS A 193 -2.57 1.11 14.29
N VAL A 194 -1.82 1.98 13.62
CA VAL A 194 -0.60 2.60 14.11
C VAL A 194 -0.96 4.00 14.62
N THR A 195 -0.58 4.31 15.86
CA THR A 195 -0.89 5.60 16.48
C THR A 195 0.12 6.67 16.07
N ASP A 196 -0.37 7.80 15.53
CA ASP A 196 0.41 9.02 15.26
C ASP A 196 -0.14 10.18 16.12
N TYR A 197 0.21 10.18 17.41
CA TYR A 197 -0.30 11.16 18.36
C TYR A 197 0.36 12.53 18.21
N ARG A 198 -0.48 13.58 18.19
CA ARG A 198 -0.10 14.98 18.43
C ARG A 198 -0.40 15.37 19.87
N LEU A 199 0.08 16.55 20.28
CA LEU A 199 -0.13 17.06 21.64
C LEU A 199 -1.63 17.20 21.97
N ASP A 200 -2.44 17.51 20.96
CA ASP A 200 -3.89 17.73 21.01
C ASP A 200 -4.72 16.52 20.58
N THR A 201 -4.09 15.37 20.28
CA THR A 201 -4.85 14.15 20.01
C THR A 201 -5.54 13.70 21.29
N ASP A 202 -6.84 13.42 21.22
CA ASP A 202 -7.59 12.81 22.31
C ASP A 202 -7.05 11.40 22.58
N ARG A 203 -6.72 11.10 23.84
CA ARG A 203 -6.02 9.87 24.22
C ARG A 203 -6.87 9.07 25.20
N PRO A 204 -7.29 7.85 24.84
CA PRO A 204 -7.86 6.96 25.82
C PRO A 204 -6.81 6.59 26.89
N ASN A 205 -7.25 6.38 28.13
CA ASN A 205 -6.38 5.88 29.21
C ASN A 205 -5.87 4.44 28.97
N ARG A 206 -6.29 3.79 27.88
CA ARG A 206 -5.90 2.43 27.49
C ARG A 206 -5.56 2.43 26.00
N VAL A 207 -4.42 1.86 25.65
CA VAL A 207 -3.98 1.67 24.25
C VAL A 207 -4.75 0.54 23.59
N TRP A 208 -5.00 -0.53 24.34
CA TRP A 208 -5.76 -1.71 23.90
C TRP A 208 -7.09 -1.77 24.64
N GLY A 209 -8.16 -2.13 23.94
CA GLY A 209 -9.48 -2.36 24.54
C GLY A 209 -9.46 -3.50 25.57
N PRO A 210 -10.55 -3.70 26.34
CA PRO A 210 -10.69 -4.90 27.15
C PRO A 210 -10.54 -6.16 26.28
N PRO A 211 -10.06 -7.29 26.83
CA PRO A 211 -10.02 -8.56 26.09
C PRO A 211 -11.38 -8.86 25.49
N VAL A 212 -11.43 -9.28 24.22
CA VAL A 212 -12.66 -9.82 23.64
C VAL A 212 -12.99 -11.09 24.42
N GLU A 213 -14.16 -11.14 25.08
CA GLU A 213 -14.64 -12.35 25.74
C GLU A 213 -14.82 -13.43 24.67
N VAL A 214 -14.15 -14.58 24.85
CA VAL A 214 -14.17 -15.75 23.96
C VAL A 214 -15.40 -16.61 24.26
#